data_AF-A0A4Y8UVK3-F1
#
_entry.id   AF-A0A4Y8UVK3-F1
#
_cell.length_a   1.000
_cell.length_b   1.000
_cell.length_c   1.000
_cell.angle_alpha   90.00
_cell.angle_beta   90.00
_cell.angle_gamma   90.00
#
_symmetry.space_group_name_H-M   'P 1'
#
loop_
_entity.id
_entity.type
_entity.pdbx_description
1 polymer ?
#
loop_
_entity_poly.entity_id
_entity_poly.type
_entity_poly.pdbx_seq_one_letter_code
_entity_poly.pdbx_strand_id
1 'polypeptide(L)'
;MLDETIVVEKKESTTFAPLPNDMYQVELLDITSKEHETFDSKKARANDASLTPIMETVFDFQFTVLETTEVDGKSIRGRNIFENFVPSYLYIGKNGKNTLYQIVEALQGQTISPEQEAMGITGKELNMLIGKQCRVITVQKTKGDKTYMNIDNYLTIKAPLTPLTDEEKKEAFIKPKVEEEAQGEGQATE
;
A
#
# COMPACT_ATOMS: atom_id res chain seq x y z
N MET A 1 -5.88 -33.35 15.76
CA MET A 1 -4.53 -33.27 16.34
C MET A 1 -3.62 -32.78 15.23
N LEU A 2 -2.82 -31.73 15.48
CA LEU A 2 -1.84 -31.22 14.52
C LEU A 2 -0.64 -32.18 14.49
N ASP A 3 -0.07 -32.36 13.31
CA ASP A 3 1.06 -33.26 13.04
C ASP A 3 2.31 -32.79 13.80
N GLU A 4 2.91 -33.67 14.59
CA GLU A 4 4.09 -33.39 15.43
C GLU A 4 5.37 -33.12 14.60
N THR A 5 5.30 -33.29 13.28
CA THR A 5 6.43 -33.10 12.35
C THR A 5 6.45 -31.73 11.65
N ILE A 6 5.54 -30.81 11.99
CA ILE A 6 5.53 -29.46 11.39
C ILE A 6 6.81 -28.69 11.79
N VAL A 7 7.72 -28.57 10.84
CA VAL A 7 8.88 -27.67 10.92
C VAL A 7 8.46 -26.33 10.33
N VAL A 8 8.26 -25.33 11.19
CA VAL A 8 8.07 -23.94 10.76
C VAL A 8 9.46 -23.39 10.43
N GLU A 9 9.83 -23.42 9.15
CA GLU A 9 11.06 -22.77 8.69
C GLU A 9 10.98 -21.26 8.94
N LYS A 10 11.89 -20.75 9.78
CA LYS A 10 12.07 -19.32 9.99
C LYS A 10 12.65 -18.73 8.70
N LYS A 11 11.80 -18.28 7.79
CA LYS A 11 12.22 -17.41 6.69
C LYS A 11 12.76 -16.12 7.29
N GLU A 12 14.05 -15.85 7.11
CA GLU A 12 14.62 -14.53 7.41
C GLU A 12 13.80 -13.48 6.67
N SER A 13 13.49 -12.35 7.32
CA SER A 13 12.82 -11.26 6.63
C SER A 13 13.73 -10.80 5.51
N THR A 14 13.31 -11.01 4.25
CA THR A 14 14.04 -10.52 3.09
C THR A 14 13.96 -9.00 3.12
N THR A 15 14.92 -8.37 3.78
CA THR A 15 15.03 -6.91 3.82
C THR A 15 15.59 -6.49 2.48
N PHE A 16 14.71 -6.24 1.50
CA PHE A 16 15.14 -5.74 0.21
C PHE A 16 15.63 -4.29 0.37
N ALA A 17 16.80 -3.99 -0.18
CA ALA A 17 17.31 -2.62 -0.21
C ALA A 17 16.28 -1.71 -0.89
N PRO A 18 16.03 -0.48 -0.39
CA PRO A 18 15.09 0.45 -1.01
C PRO A 18 15.39 0.63 -2.50
N LEU A 19 14.37 0.72 -3.35
CA LEU A 19 14.62 1.06 -4.75
C LEU A 19 15.26 2.46 -4.83
N PRO A 20 16.19 2.69 -5.77
CA PRO A 20 16.71 4.02 -6.06
C PRO A 20 15.60 5.00 -6.40
N ASN A 21 15.85 6.29 -6.19
CA ASN A 21 14.95 7.35 -6.65
C ASN A 21 14.89 7.31 -8.17
N ASP A 22 13.75 6.90 -8.70
CA ASP A 22 13.52 6.86 -10.14
C ASP A 22 12.01 6.82 -10.42
N MET A 23 11.65 6.75 -11.69
CA MET A 23 10.32 6.47 -12.16
C MET A 23 10.22 5.01 -12.59
N TYR A 24 9.29 4.28 -11.99
CA TYR A 24 9.04 2.87 -12.27
C TYR A 24 7.64 2.68 -12.84
N GLN A 25 7.51 1.87 -13.87
CA GLN A 25 6.24 1.38 -14.37
C GLN A 25 5.84 0.13 -13.58
N VAL A 26 4.66 0.21 -12.98
CA VAL A 26 4.15 -0.78 -12.05
C VAL A 26 2.80 -1.31 -12.51
N GLU A 27 2.48 -2.53 -12.09
CA GLU A 27 1.14 -3.10 -12.15
C GLU A 27 0.50 -3.01 -10.76
N LEU A 28 -0.75 -2.57 -10.67
CA LEU A 28 -1.53 -2.64 -9.43
C LEU A 28 -1.93 -4.10 -9.19
N LEU A 29 -1.39 -4.72 -8.14
CA LEU A 29 -1.63 -6.12 -7.82
C LEU A 29 -2.84 -6.33 -6.91
N ASP A 30 -3.00 -5.45 -5.90
CA ASP A 30 -4.10 -5.56 -4.94
C ASP A 30 -4.44 -4.21 -4.31
N ILE A 31 -5.67 -4.10 -3.81
CA ILE A 31 -6.13 -2.98 -2.98
C ILE A 31 -6.85 -3.57 -1.77
N THR A 32 -6.40 -3.19 -0.57
CA THR A 32 -7.08 -3.58 0.67
C THR A 32 -7.45 -2.35 1.48
N SER A 33 -8.44 -2.51 2.37
CA SER A 33 -8.85 -1.47 3.31
C SER A 33 -8.91 -2.04 4.71
N LYS A 34 -8.39 -1.30 5.68
CA LYS A 34 -8.52 -1.63 7.11
C LYS A 34 -9.05 -0.44 7.89
N GLU A 35 -9.79 -0.71 8.96
CA GLU A 35 -10.16 0.31 9.92
C GLU A 35 -9.07 0.40 11.00
N HIS A 36 -8.63 1.61 11.32
CA HIS A 36 -7.66 1.86 12.38
C HIS A 36 -8.15 3.03 13.24
N GLU A 37 -7.83 3.01 14.54
CA GLU A 37 -8.18 4.12 15.43
C GLU A 37 -7.37 5.37 15.06
N THR A 38 -8.04 6.51 14.90
CA THR A 38 -7.36 7.79 14.60
C THR A 38 -6.30 8.11 15.67
N PHE A 39 -5.22 8.79 15.25
CA PHE A 39 -4.14 9.18 16.17
C PHE A 39 -4.65 10.01 17.37
N ASP A 40 -5.56 10.94 17.11
CA ASP A 40 -6.13 11.81 18.14
C ASP A 40 -7.00 11.02 19.14
N SER A 41 -7.80 10.07 18.66
CA SER A 41 -8.58 9.17 19.52
C SER A 41 -7.66 8.32 20.39
N LYS A 42 -6.62 7.72 19.80
CA LYS A 42 -5.64 6.91 20.52
C LYS A 42 -4.94 7.73 21.62
N LYS A 43 -4.58 8.98 21.33
CA LYS A 43 -3.95 9.90 22.29
C LYS A 43 -4.93 10.34 23.38
N ALA A 44 -6.19 10.60 23.07
CA ALA A 44 -7.21 10.94 24.06
C ALA A 44 -7.48 9.77 25.01
N ARG A 45 -7.61 8.56 24.47
CA ARG A 45 -7.88 7.33 25.25
C ARG A 45 -6.71 6.88 26.12
N ALA A 46 -5.49 7.25 25.76
CA ALA A 46 -4.35 7.08 26.66
C ALA A 46 -4.51 7.88 27.98
N ASN A 47 -5.32 8.95 27.98
CA ASN A 47 -5.63 9.76 29.17
C ASN A 47 -6.99 9.41 29.79
N ASP A 48 -7.96 8.97 28.99
CA ASP A 48 -9.27 8.52 29.45
C ASP A 48 -9.75 7.29 28.64
N ALA A 49 -9.55 6.11 29.21
CA ALA A 49 -9.89 4.84 28.55
C ALA A 49 -11.41 4.63 28.36
N SER A 50 -12.26 5.43 28.99
CA SER A 50 -13.72 5.34 28.85
C SER A 50 -14.26 5.97 27.56
N LEU A 51 -13.42 6.77 26.86
CA LEU A 51 -13.80 7.38 25.60
C LEU A 51 -13.96 6.31 24.50
N THR A 52 -14.99 6.49 23.67
CA THR A 52 -15.25 5.61 22.52
C THR A 52 -14.20 5.85 21.42
N PRO A 53 -13.61 4.80 20.84
CA PRO A 53 -12.63 4.94 19.78
C PRO A 53 -13.25 5.53 18.52
N ILE A 54 -12.55 6.48 17.89
CA ILE A 54 -12.89 7.02 16.58
C ILE A 54 -12.03 6.31 15.55
N MET A 55 -12.67 5.53 14.69
CA MET A 55 -12.03 4.74 13.64
C MET A 55 -11.98 5.51 12.31
N GLU A 56 -10.94 5.27 11.53
CA GLU A 56 -10.78 5.75 10.15
C GLU A 56 -10.42 4.59 9.22
N THR A 57 -10.87 4.66 7.97
CA THR A 57 -10.48 3.69 6.94
C THR A 57 -9.13 4.09 6.34
N VAL A 58 -8.23 3.12 6.24
CA VAL A 58 -6.94 3.27 5.57
C VAL A 58 -6.93 2.35 4.36
N PHE A 59 -6.58 2.88 3.19
CA PHE A 59 -6.33 2.07 2.01
C PHE A 59 -4.86 1.67 1.93
N ASP A 60 -4.62 0.46 1.45
CA ASP A 60 -3.29 -0.08 1.14
C ASP A 60 -3.30 -0.57 -0.31
N PHE A 61 -2.47 0.06 -1.14
CA PHE A 61 -2.28 -0.26 -2.54
C PHE A 61 -0.97 -1.02 -2.70
N GLN A 62 -1.06 -2.24 -3.22
CA GLN A 62 0.11 -3.04 -3.56
C GLN A 62 0.42 -2.89 -5.04
N PHE A 63 1.51 -2.18 -5.37
CA PHE A 63 2.05 -2.10 -6.72
C PHE A 63 3.24 -3.05 -6.88
N THR A 64 3.46 -3.51 -8.09
CA THR A 64 4.60 -4.38 -8.41
C THR A 64 5.33 -3.89 -9.64
N VAL A 65 6.66 -3.77 -9.55
CA VAL A 65 7.51 -3.25 -10.63
C VAL A 65 7.53 -4.20 -11.82
N LEU A 66 7.37 -3.62 -13.03
CA LEU A 66 7.37 -4.35 -14.29
C LEU A 66 8.70 -4.28 -15.04
N GLU A 67 9.54 -3.28 -14.76
CA GLU A 67 10.85 -3.16 -15.39
C GLU A 67 11.75 -4.36 -15.08
N THR A 68 12.46 -4.82 -16.10
CA THR A 68 13.48 -5.86 -15.98
C THR A 68 14.86 -5.30 -15.64
N THR A 69 14.97 -4.00 -15.35
CA THR A 69 16.23 -3.34 -14.99
C THR A 69 16.82 -3.98 -13.74
N GLU A 70 18.14 -4.08 -13.67
CA GLU A 70 18.81 -4.58 -12.49
C GLU A 70 19.21 -3.44 -11.55
N VAL A 71 19.02 -3.64 -10.26
CA VAL A 71 19.60 -2.81 -9.20
C VAL A 71 20.48 -3.73 -8.37
N ASP A 72 21.74 -3.36 -8.17
CA ASP A 72 22.74 -4.16 -7.46
C ASP A 72 22.90 -5.60 -8.03
N GLY A 73 22.77 -5.75 -9.35
CA GLY A 73 22.89 -7.03 -10.06
C GLY A 73 21.72 -7.99 -9.84
N LYS A 74 20.57 -7.49 -9.38
CA LYS A 74 19.34 -8.27 -9.22
C LYS A 74 18.20 -7.60 -9.96
N SER A 75 17.39 -8.39 -10.66
CA SER A 75 16.16 -7.91 -11.28
C SER A 75 15.22 -7.30 -10.23
N ILE A 76 14.65 -6.15 -10.54
CA ILE A 76 13.64 -5.50 -9.70
C ILE A 76 12.21 -5.86 -10.10
N ARG A 77 12.03 -6.61 -11.20
CA ARG A 77 10.70 -7.09 -11.61
C ARG A 77 10.09 -7.93 -10.50
N GLY A 78 8.81 -7.74 -10.24
CA GLY A 78 8.13 -8.45 -9.15
C GLY A 78 8.35 -7.82 -7.76
N ARG A 79 9.19 -6.78 -7.64
CA ARG A 79 9.35 -6.06 -6.36
C ARG A 79 8.13 -5.21 -6.06
N ASN A 80 7.68 -5.28 -4.80
CA ASN A 80 6.54 -4.50 -4.34
C ASN A 80 6.91 -3.07 -3.96
N ILE A 81 5.99 -2.16 -4.28
CA ILE A 81 5.94 -0.78 -3.81
C ILE A 81 4.55 -0.60 -3.21
N PHE A 82 4.49 -0.17 -1.95
CA PHE A 82 3.24 0.02 -1.23
C PHE A 82 2.91 1.50 -1.09
N GLU A 83 1.63 1.83 -1.19
CA GLU A 83 1.11 3.13 -0.78
C GLU A 83 -0.01 2.94 0.24
N ASN A 84 0.11 3.62 1.37
CA ASN A 84 -0.84 3.52 2.47
C ASN A 84 -1.30 4.91 2.91
N PHE A 85 -2.60 5.17 2.85
CA PHE A 85 -3.14 6.48 3.20
C PHE A 85 -4.61 6.43 3.63
N VAL A 86 -5.01 7.42 4.42
CA VAL A 86 -6.42 7.71 4.75
C VAL A 86 -6.99 8.55 3.60
N PRO A 87 -8.02 8.08 2.87
CA PRO A 87 -8.62 8.84 1.80
C PRO A 87 -9.31 10.08 2.36
N SER A 88 -9.03 11.26 1.81
CA SER A 88 -9.85 12.43 2.04
C SER A 88 -11.07 12.42 1.11
N TYR A 89 -12.19 12.99 1.54
CA TYR A 89 -13.39 13.16 0.72
C TYR A 89 -13.22 14.21 -0.38
N LEU A 90 -12.21 15.09 -0.26
CA LEU A 90 -11.99 16.16 -1.22
C LEU A 90 -11.14 15.68 -2.40
N TYR A 91 -11.57 16.00 -3.62
CA TYR A 91 -10.81 15.79 -4.85
C TYR A 91 -9.49 16.59 -4.86
N ILE A 92 -9.55 17.85 -4.40
CA ILE A 92 -8.39 18.70 -4.17
C ILE A 92 -8.44 19.20 -2.73
N GLY A 93 -7.41 18.86 -1.96
CA GLY A 93 -7.22 19.35 -0.60
C GLY A 93 -6.22 20.50 -0.53
N LYS A 94 -5.88 20.90 0.69
CA LYS A 94 -4.87 21.96 0.96
C LYS A 94 -3.50 21.67 0.34
N ASN A 95 -3.16 20.38 0.20
CA ASN A 95 -1.86 19.93 -0.30
C ASN A 95 -1.90 19.50 -1.78
N GLY A 96 -2.94 19.90 -2.53
CA GLY A 96 -3.13 19.52 -3.93
C GLY A 96 -4.13 18.38 -4.11
N LYS A 97 -4.07 17.72 -5.29
CA LYS A 97 -4.99 16.63 -5.63
C LYS A 97 -4.84 15.48 -4.64
N ASN A 98 -5.94 14.87 -4.25
CA ASN A 98 -5.96 13.76 -3.32
C ASN A 98 -5.33 12.50 -3.92
N THR A 99 -4.55 11.77 -3.11
CA THR A 99 -3.79 10.58 -3.52
C THR A 99 -4.64 9.52 -4.21
N LEU A 100 -5.84 9.25 -3.70
CA LEU A 100 -6.75 8.28 -4.31
C LEU A 100 -7.06 8.65 -5.76
N TYR A 101 -7.41 9.91 -5.99
CA TYR A 101 -7.73 10.40 -7.33
C TYR A 101 -6.50 10.42 -8.23
N GLN A 102 -5.31 10.77 -7.72
CA GLN A 102 -4.06 10.68 -8.49
C GLN A 102 -3.79 9.24 -8.97
N ILE A 103 -3.96 8.26 -8.08
CA ILE A 103 -3.78 6.84 -8.39
C ILE A 103 -4.81 6.39 -9.45
N VAL A 104 -6.09 6.72 -9.24
CA VAL A 104 -7.16 6.31 -10.16
C VAL A 104 -6.94 6.91 -11.55
N GLU A 105 -6.63 8.20 -11.65
CA GLU A 105 -6.36 8.84 -12.95
C GLU A 105 -5.13 8.25 -13.65
N ALA A 106 -4.05 7.96 -12.92
CA ALA A 106 -2.86 7.36 -13.48
C ALA A 106 -3.11 5.95 -14.03
N LEU A 107 -3.97 5.15 -13.37
CA LEU A 107 -4.35 3.80 -13.79
C LEU A 107 -5.45 3.79 -14.88
N GLN A 108 -6.35 4.77 -14.88
CA GLN A 108 -7.35 4.95 -15.93
C GLN A 108 -6.76 5.58 -17.20
N GLY A 109 -5.68 6.35 -17.05
CA GLY A 109 -5.00 7.07 -18.11
C GLY A 109 -5.69 8.36 -18.54
N GLN A 110 -6.67 8.83 -17.78
CA GLN A 110 -7.42 10.06 -18.04
C GLN A 110 -7.83 10.72 -16.73
N THR A 111 -8.06 12.02 -16.77
CA THR A 111 -8.58 12.80 -15.65
C THR A 111 -10.00 12.34 -15.31
N ILE A 112 -10.34 12.31 -14.02
CA ILE A 112 -11.69 12.02 -13.55
C ILE A 112 -12.65 13.12 -14.04
N SER A 113 -13.80 12.71 -14.60
CA SER A 113 -14.82 13.67 -15.05
C SER A 113 -15.57 14.28 -13.85
N PRO A 114 -16.16 15.47 -14.00
CA PRO A 114 -16.98 16.07 -12.94
C PRO A 114 -18.13 15.16 -12.47
N GLU A 115 -18.72 14.39 -13.38
CA GLU A 115 -19.78 13.43 -13.04
C GLU A 115 -19.24 12.27 -12.20
N GLN A 116 -18.08 11.73 -12.57
CA GLN A 116 -17.42 10.66 -11.81
C GLN A 116 -16.93 11.15 -10.44
N GLU A 117 -16.44 12.40 -10.36
CA GLU A 117 -16.12 13.05 -9.08
C GLU A 117 -17.36 13.14 -8.19
N ALA A 118 -18.49 13.60 -8.74
CA ALA A 118 -19.75 13.74 -8.00
C ALA A 118 -20.33 12.39 -7.53
N MET A 119 -20.12 11.31 -8.29
CA MET A 119 -20.53 9.96 -7.89
C MET A 119 -19.60 9.31 -6.87
N GLY A 120 -18.36 9.82 -6.75
CA GLY A 120 -17.32 9.25 -5.91
C GLY A 120 -16.72 7.96 -6.49
N ILE A 121 -15.59 7.54 -5.92
CA ILE A 121 -14.89 6.31 -6.32
C ILE A 121 -15.40 5.15 -5.47
N THR A 122 -15.97 4.15 -6.13
CA THR A 122 -16.55 2.96 -5.50
C THR A 122 -15.54 1.81 -5.38
N GLY A 123 -15.76 0.88 -4.45
CA GLY A 123 -14.95 -0.34 -4.34
C GLY A 123 -14.98 -1.20 -5.61
N LYS A 124 -16.09 -1.18 -6.37
CA LYS A 124 -16.17 -1.85 -7.68
C LYS A 124 -15.19 -1.22 -8.66
N GLU A 125 -15.13 0.11 -8.73
CA GLU A 125 -14.20 0.81 -9.62
C GLU A 125 -12.75 0.54 -9.24
N LEU A 126 -12.42 0.55 -7.95
CA LEU A 126 -11.08 0.20 -7.46
C LEU A 126 -10.67 -1.21 -7.88
N ASN A 127 -11.56 -2.20 -7.72
CA ASN A 127 -11.30 -3.57 -8.16
C ASN A 127 -11.07 -3.69 -9.68
N MET A 128 -11.70 -2.85 -10.50
CA MET A 128 -11.43 -2.83 -11.95
C MET A 128 -10.06 -2.25 -12.32
N LEU A 129 -9.35 -1.61 -11.39
CA LEU A 129 -8.01 -1.10 -11.61
C LEU A 129 -6.93 -2.15 -11.35
N ILE A 130 -7.26 -3.24 -10.64
CA ILE A 130 -6.32 -4.35 -10.42
C ILE A 130 -5.89 -4.93 -11.77
N GLY A 131 -4.59 -5.12 -11.94
CA GLY A 131 -3.93 -5.53 -13.17
C GLY A 131 -3.64 -4.39 -14.14
N LYS A 132 -4.08 -3.16 -13.86
CA LYS A 132 -3.72 -1.98 -14.68
C LYS A 132 -2.34 -1.46 -14.32
N GLN A 133 -1.74 -0.76 -15.27
CA GLN A 133 -0.40 -0.21 -15.15
C GLN A 133 -0.42 1.30 -15.00
N CYS A 134 0.49 1.82 -14.18
CA CYS A 134 0.81 3.24 -14.09
C CYS A 134 2.33 3.41 -13.93
N ARG A 135 2.80 4.66 -13.89
CA ARG A 135 4.17 5.00 -13.52
C ARG A 135 4.17 5.70 -12.17
N VAL A 136 5.06 5.30 -11.28
CA VAL A 136 5.25 5.88 -9.95
C VAL A 136 6.63 6.49 -9.87
N ILE A 137 6.71 7.72 -9.35
CA ILE A 137 8.00 8.34 -9.01
C ILE A 137 8.28 7.97 -7.56
N THR A 138 9.40 7.31 -7.29
CA THR A 138 9.80 6.95 -5.93
C THR A 138 10.87 7.90 -5.41
N VAL A 139 10.80 8.15 -4.10
CA VAL A 139 11.78 8.94 -3.37
C VAL A 139 12.17 8.22 -2.09
N GLN A 140 13.46 8.14 -1.85
CA GLN A 140 14.03 7.65 -0.61
C GLN A 140 13.90 8.72 0.46
N LYS A 141 13.34 8.34 1.60
CA LYS A 141 13.28 9.15 2.81
C LYS A 141 14.03 8.45 3.93
N THR A 142 14.96 9.17 4.54
CA THR A 142 15.70 8.70 5.71
C THR A 142 14.98 9.13 6.98
N LYS A 143 14.71 8.19 7.89
CA LYS A 143 14.16 8.47 9.23
C LYS A 143 14.95 7.67 10.26
N GLY A 144 15.79 8.37 11.03
CA GLY A 144 16.80 7.73 11.88
C GLY A 144 17.82 6.99 11.01
N ASP A 145 18.17 5.76 11.40
CA ASP A 145 19.14 4.92 10.69
C ASP A 145 18.54 4.10 9.53
N LYS A 146 17.26 4.34 9.20
CA LYS A 146 16.53 3.57 8.19
C LYS A 146 16.16 4.45 7.00
N THR A 147 16.43 3.93 5.81
CA THR A 147 15.98 4.50 4.54
C THR A 147 14.74 3.74 4.07
N TYR A 148 13.67 4.48 3.79
CA TYR A 148 12.42 3.96 3.27
C TYR A 148 12.18 4.52 1.88
N MET A 149 11.43 3.79 1.07
CA MET A 149 10.95 4.27 -0.21
C MET A 149 9.51 4.75 -0.04
N ASN A 150 9.23 5.95 -0.53
CA ASN A 150 7.88 6.47 -0.67
C ASN A 150 7.58 6.73 -2.14
N ILE A 151 6.29 6.76 -2.49
CA ILE A 151 5.83 7.29 -3.76
C ILE A 151 5.65 8.81 -3.61
N ASP A 152 6.20 9.57 -4.55
CA ASP A 152 6.08 11.03 -4.62
C ASP A 152 4.95 11.43 -5.57
N ASN A 153 4.80 10.72 -6.69
CA ASN A 153 3.84 11.08 -7.72
C ASN A 153 3.41 9.88 -8.58
N TYR A 154 2.24 10.02 -9.22
CA TYR A 154 1.59 9.03 -10.07
C TYR A 154 1.41 9.60 -11.48
N LEU A 155 1.78 8.83 -12.49
CA LEU A 155 1.72 9.24 -13.89
C LEU A 155 1.10 8.13 -14.75
N THR A 156 0.37 8.51 -15.79
CA THR A 156 -0.12 7.59 -16.82
C THR A 156 1.05 6.90 -17.54
N ILE A 157 0.89 5.63 -17.94
CA ILE A 157 1.88 4.94 -18.77
C ILE A 157 2.05 5.62 -20.14
N LYS A 158 3.25 5.51 -20.72
CA LYS A 158 3.49 5.93 -22.12
C LYS A 158 3.18 4.80 -23.10
N ALA A 159 3.52 3.59 -22.71
CA ALA A 159 3.27 2.35 -23.44
C ALA A 159 3.12 1.22 -22.42
N PRO A 160 2.30 0.19 -22.69
CA PRO A 160 2.19 -0.96 -21.80
C PRO A 160 3.49 -1.78 -21.83
N LEU A 161 3.92 -2.24 -20.66
CA LEU A 161 4.95 -3.28 -20.52
C LEU A 161 4.28 -4.65 -20.40
N THR A 162 5.06 -5.72 -20.55
CA THR A 162 4.59 -7.08 -20.33
C THR A 162 4.07 -7.21 -18.88
N PRO A 163 2.78 -7.52 -18.69
CA PRO A 163 2.21 -7.75 -17.36
C PRO A 163 2.92 -8.88 -16.61
N LEU A 164 2.71 -8.97 -15.31
CA LEU A 164 3.20 -10.12 -14.54
C LEU A 164 2.51 -11.42 -14.97
N THR A 165 3.24 -12.53 -15.00
CA THR A 165 2.63 -13.86 -15.13
C THR A 165 1.88 -14.23 -13.85
N ASP A 166 1.01 -15.24 -13.92
CA ASP A 166 0.28 -15.71 -12.73
C ASP A 166 1.23 -16.23 -11.63
N GLU A 167 2.38 -16.81 -12.01
CA GLU A 167 3.43 -17.22 -11.09
C GLU A 167 4.09 -16.00 -10.43
N GLU A 168 4.49 -15.01 -11.22
CA GLU A 168 5.09 -13.76 -10.70
C GLU A 168 4.13 -13.03 -9.76
N LYS A 169 2.83 -13.02 -10.08
CA LYS A 169 1.79 -12.45 -9.22
C LYS A 169 1.69 -13.17 -7.89
N LYS A 170 1.69 -14.50 -7.89
CA LYS A 170 1.63 -15.31 -6.66
C LYS A 170 2.86 -15.11 -5.78
N GLU A 171 4.04 -14.97 -6.39
CA GLU A 171 5.29 -14.72 -5.66
C GLU A 171 5.36 -13.29 -5.10
N ALA A 172 4.87 -12.31 -5.85
CA ALA A 172 4.84 -10.92 -5.43
C ALA A 172 3.72 -10.63 -4.43
N PHE A 173 2.62 -11.36 -4.42
CA PHE A 173 1.46 -11.08 -3.57
C PHE A 173 1.81 -11.16 -2.09
N ILE A 174 1.59 -10.07 -1.35
CA ILE A 174 1.83 -10.01 0.09
C ILE A 174 0.48 -9.85 0.77
N LYS A 175 0.04 -10.90 1.47
CA LYS A 175 -1.16 -10.80 2.30
C LYS A 175 -0.96 -9.71 3.36
N PRO A 176 -1.92 -8.79 3.55
CA PRO A 176 -1.88 -7.87 4.66
C PRO A 176 -1.71 -8.64 5.97
N LYS A 177 -0.81 -8.18 6.84
CA LYS A 177 -0.78 -8.69 8.21
C LYS A 177 -2.08 -8.24 8.88
N VAL A 178 -2.93 -9.19 9.25
CA VAL A 178 -4.01 -8.93 10.19
C VAL A 178 -3.33 -8.57 11.50
N GLU A 179 -3.45 -7.32 11.94
CA GLU A 179 -3.05 -6.94 13.28
C GLU A 179 -4.01 -7.67 14.22
N GLU A 180 -3.57 -8.80 14.79
CA GLU A 180 -4.21 -9.35 15.98
C GLU A 180 -4.13 -8.25 17.04
N GLU A 181 -5.28 -7.75 17.46
CA GLU A 181 -5.39 -6.93 18.66
C GLU A 181 -4.62 -7.64 19.76
N ALA A 182 -3.61 -6.98 20.32
CA ALA A 182 -2.99 -7.41 21.57
C ALA A 182 -4.07 -7.33 22.67
N GLN A 183 -4.90 -8.36 22.76
CA GLN A 183 -5.74 -8.61 23.91
C GLN A 183 -4.80 -8.86 25.09
N GLY A 184 -4.92 -8.01 26.11
CA GLY A 184 -3.98 -7.94 27.20
C GLY A 184 -3.89 -9.25 27.98
N GLU A 185 -2.66 -9.65 28.28
CA GLU A 185 -2.39 -10.45 29.46
C GLU A 185 -2.11 -9.50 30.62
N GLY A 186 -3.15 -9.22 31.39
CA GLY A 186 -2.93 -8.99 32.81
C GLY A 186 -2.40 -10.28 33.42
N GLN A 187 -1.19 -10.26 33.94
CA GLN A 187 -0.84 -11.11 35.07
C GLN A 187 -0.66 -10.21 36.29
N ALA A 188 -1.68 -10.25 37.14
CA ALA A 188 -1.54 -10.01 38.55
C ALA A 188 -0.50 -10.99 39.11
N THR A 189 0.43 -10.48 39.90
CA THR A 189 1.07 -11.26 40.96
C THR A 189 1.06 -10.41 42.22
N GLU A 190 0.63 -11.08 43.27
CA GLU A 190 0.34 -10.65 44.65
C GLU A 190 1.43 -9.83 45.34
#